data_AF-A0A3C0GBP3-F1
#
_entry.id   AF-A0A3C0GBP3-F1
#
_cell.length_a   1.000
_cell.length_b   1.000
_cell.length_c   1.000
_cell.angle_alpha   90.00
_cell.angle_beta   90.00
_cell.angle_gamma   90.00
#
_symmetry.space_group_name_H-M   'P 1'
#
loop_
_entity.id
_entity.type
_entity.pdbx_description
1 polymer ?
#
loop_
_entity_poly.entity_id
_entity_poly.type
_entity_poly.pdbx_seq_one_letter_code
_entity_poly.pdbx_strand_id
1 'polypeptide(L)'
;DNDQFKRAVFGTDKKLFQHSGDQIFDITPVSTSVTTSRAFSVALSANVVTVSATAHGRTTGDFVFFTSVSEVGGNIDLEGSVFPVSVINANTFAINVATTASVALTSQGQGTCHFLITTGTQNAATGLGYGAGSYNAGVSVGGARAWNQPTSTGASDFVSQITQWSLDNWG
;
A
#
# COMPACT_ATOMS: atom_id res chain seq x y z
N ASP A 1 -36.91 5.69 12.38
CA ASP A 1 -35.57 6.29 12.40
C ASP A 1 -35.09 6.36 10.96
N ASN A 2 -35.08 7.54 10.37
CA ASN A 2 -34.79 7.76 8.95
C ASN A 2 -33.91 9.00 8.81
N ASP A 3 -32.75 8.96 9.46
CA ASP A 3 -31.73 9.97 9.24
C ASP A 3 -31.13 9.75 7.83
N GLN A 4 -31.56 10.60 6.88
CA GLN A 4 -31.12 10.63 5.48
C GLN A 4 -29.67 11.12 5.32
N PHE A 5 -28.71 10.53 6.03
CA PHE A 5 -27.31 10.82 5.78
C PHE A 5 -26.89 10.17 4.46
N LYS A 6 -26.78 11.00 3.42
CA LYS A 6 -26.22 10.58 2.14
C LYS A 6 -24.74 10.24 2.35
N ARG A 7 -24.39 8.96 2.20
CA ARG A 7 -23.00 8.48 2.21
C ARG A 7 -22.53 8.30 0.79
N ALA A 8 -21.29 8.67 0.53
CA ALA A 8 -20.61 8.36 -0.72
C ALA A 8 -19.28 7.69 -0.38
N VAL A 9 -18.87 6.76 -1.23
CA VAL A 9 -17.57 6.08 -1.10
C VAL A 9 -16.78 6.34 -2.37
N PHE A 10 -15.51 6.69 -2.22
CA PHE A 10 -14.59 6.89 -3.33
C PHE A 10 -13.25 6.23 -3.03
N GLY A 11 -12.77 5.47 -4.00
CA GLY A 11 -11.49 4.79 -3.93
C GLY A 11 -10.42 5.54 -4.70
N THR A 12 -9.18 5.39 -4.25
CA THR A 12 -7.97 5.85 -4.93
C THR A 12 -7.08 4.64 -5.26
N ASP A 13 -5.92 4.86 -5.88
CA ASP A 13 -4.91 3.81 -6.02
C ASP A 13 -4.37 3.32 -4.66
N LYS A 14 -4.51 4.14 -3.60
CA LYS A 14 -3.91 3.87 -2.28
C LYS A 14 -4.90 3.46 -1.20
N LYS A 15 -6.07 4.09 -1.19
CA LYS A 15 -7.01 4.08 -0.04
C LYS A 15 -8.46 4.21 -0.47
N LEU A 16 -9.37 3.78 0.39
CA LEU A 16 -10.82 3.89 0.25
C LEU A 16 -11.37 4.87 1.30
N PHE A 17 -12.18 5.82 0.86
CA PHE A 17 -12.74 6.85 1.72
C PHE A 17 -14.26 6.88 1.70
N GLN A 18 -14.86 7.16 2.84
CA GLN A 18 -16.28 7.39 2.99
C GLN A 18 -16.53 8.86 3.36
N HIS A 19 -17.37 9.53 2.58
CA HIS A 19 -17.96 10.80 2.94
C HIS A 19 -19.25 10.57 3.72
N SER A 20 -19.37 11.17 4.90
CA SER A 20 -20.55 11.09 5.77
C SER A 20 -20.79 12.43 6.45
N GLY A 21 -21.81 13.18 5.99
CA GLY A 21 -22.02 14.56 6.46
C GLY A 21 -20.89 15.47 5.99
N ASP A 22 -20.28 16.21 6.89
CA ASP A 22 -19.16 17.12 6.59
C ASP A 22 -17.77 16.48 6.83
N GLN A 23 -17.72 15.15 7.03
CA GLN A 23 -16.50 14.43 7.36
C GLN A 23 -16.16 13.35 6.32
N ILE A 24 -14.86 13.15 6.12
CA ILE A 24 -14.28 12.08 5.31
C ILE A 24 -13.55 11.12 6.25
N PHE A 25 -13.86 9.83 6.13
CA PHE A 25 -13.24 8.75 6.90
C PHE A 25 -12.43 7.85 5.98
N ASP A 26 -11.23 7.49 6.41
CA ASP A 26 -10.46 6.40 5.81
C ASP A 26 -11.07 5.07 6.25
N ILE A 27 -11.65 4.34 5.29
CA ILE A 27 -12.28 3.03 5.50
C ILE A 27 -11.52 1.93 4.76
N THR A 28 -10.23 2.17 4.46
CA THR A 28 -9.39 1.20 3.76
C THR A 28 -9.35 -0.11 4.55
N PRO A 29 -9.77 -1.25 3.96
CA PRO A 29 -9.82 -2.51 4.69
C PRO A 29 -8.46 -2.99 5.18
N VAL A 30 -8.44 -3.64 6.34
CA VAL A 30 -7.28 -4.36 6.85
C VAL A 30 -7.22 -5.74 6.19
N SER A 31 -6.10 -6.05 5.55
CA SER A 31 -5.86 -7.34 4.91
C SER A 31 -5.37 -8.41 5.88
N THR A 32 -4.51 -8.02 6.83
CA THR A 32 -3.98 -8.91 7.85
C THR A 32 -3.53 -8.11 9.06
N SER A 33 -3.55 -8.74 10.23
CA SER A 33 -3.11 -8.14 11.49
C SER A 33 -2.09 -9.06 12.14
N VAL A 34 -0.98 -8.48 12.60
CA VAL A 34 0.10 -9.21 13.27
C VAL A 34 0.44 -8.50 14.57
N THR A 35 0.29 -9.21 15.69
CA THR A 35 0.83 -8.75 16.97
C THR A 35 2.30 -9.12 17.03
N THR A 36 3.12 -8.11 17.31
CA THR A 36 4.57 -8.21 17.33
C THR A 36 5.07 -8.02 18.77
N SER A 37 6.19 -8.67 19.07
CA SER A 37 6.91 -8.49 20.33
C SER A 37 8.36 -8.14 20.01
N ARG A 38 8.95 -7.27 20.83
CA ARG A 38 10.34 -6.81 20.66
C ARG A 38 10.60 -6.25 19.26
N ALA A 39 9.64 -5.52 18.72
CA ALA A 39 9.56 -5.27 17.28
C ALA A 39 10.22 -3.97 16.83
N PHE A 40 10.32 -2.99 17.72
CA PHE A 40 10.68 -1.62 17.36
C PHE A 40 12.15 -1.33 17.65
N SER A 41 12.79 -0.66 16.69
CA SER A 41 14.13 -0.12 16.83
C SER A 41 14.19 1.29 16.25
N VAL A 42 14.86 2.20 16.94
CA VAL A 42 15.10 3.58 16.48
C VAL A 42 16.40 4.08 17.10
N ALA A 43 17.20 4.80 16.32
CA ALA A 43 18.41 5.45 16.85
C ALA A 43 18.05 6.73 17.62
N LEU A 44 18.89 7.10 18.59
CA LEU A 44 18.78 8.40 19.26
C LEU A 44 18.78 9.54 18.22
N SER A 45 17.89 10.51 18.39
CA SER A 45 17.73 11.67 17.50
C SER A 45 17.36 11.32 16.05
N ALA A 46 16.87 10.10 15.78
CA ALA A 46 16.32 9.70 14.49
C ALA A 46 14.78 9.68 14.53
N ASN A 47 14.16 9.81 13.36
CA ASN A 47 12.71 9.73 13.17
C ASN A 47 12.29 8.58 12.23
N VAL A 48 13.20 7.63 12.02
CA VAL A 48 12.95 6.41 11.25
C VAL A 48 12.90 5.24 12.21
N VAL A 49 11.71 4.66 12.36
CA VAL A 49 11.49 3.49 13.21
C VAL A 49 11.51 2.25 12.35
N THR A 50 12.41 1.31 12.65
CA THR A 50 12.42 -0.02 12.06
C THR A 50 11.49 -0.93 12.87
N VAL A 51 10.62 -1.65 12.17
CA VAL A 51 9.60 -2.55 12.73
C VAL A 51 9.86 -3.96 12.23
N SER A 52 9.90 -4.92 13.15
CA SER A 52 10.07 -6.34 12.86
C SER A 52 8.71 -7.05 12.86
N ALA A 53 8.28 -7.50 11.68
CA ALA A 53 7.05 -8.25 11.47
C ALA A 53 7.33 -9.36 10.45
N THR A 54 7.51 -10.59 10.92
CA THR A 54 7.86 -11.73 10.08
C THR A 54 6.83 -11.97 8.99
N ALA A 55 7.30 -12.16 7.75
CA ALA A 55 6.47 -12.44 6.59
C ALA A 55 5.30 -11.44 6.40
N HIS A 56 5.56 -10.14 6.57
CA HIS A 56 4.52 -9.10 6.49
C HIS A 56 3.87 -8.97 5.09
N GLY A 57 4.52 -9.46 4.04
CA GLY A 57 3.95 -9.54 2.68
C GLY A 57 3.56 -8.18 2.09
N ARG A 58 4.33 -7.13 2.41
CA ARG A 58 4.09 -5.75 1.94
C ARG A 58 5.09 -5.37 0.87
N THR A 59 4.71 -4.38 0.06
CA THR A 59 5.60 -3.64 -0.83
C THR A 59 5.79 -2.21 -0.29
N THR A 60 6.91 -1.58 -0.62
CA THR A 60 7.14 -0.17 -0.27
C THR A 60 6.04 0.70 -0.87
N GLY A 61 5.44 1.56 -0.04
CA GLY A 61 4.29 2.38 -0.40
C GLY A 61 2.94 1.86 0.12
N ASP A 62 2.88 0.60 0.56
CA ASP A 62 1.73 0.08 1.30
C ASP A 62 1.58 0.77 2.67
N PHE A 63 0.46 0.56 3.34
CA PHE A 63 0.16 1.21 4.61
C PHE A 63 0.00 0.21 5.75
N VAL A 64 0.44 0.63 6.93
CA VAL A 64 0.26 -0.07 8.21
C VAL A 64 -0.41 0.86 9.21
N PHE A 65 -1.41 0.35 9.92
CA PHE A 65 -2.09 1.00 11.03
C PHE A 65 -1.66 0.33 12.33
N PHE A 66 -1.29 1.11 13.34
CA PHE A 66 -0.77 0.60 14.60
C PHE A 66 -1.79 0.73 15.73
N THR A 67 -1.91 -0.34 16.52
CA THR A 67 -2.67 -0.34 17.79
C THR A 67 -1.94 -1.11 18.88
N SER A 68 -2.32 -0.89 20.13
CA SER A 68 -1.68 -1.44 21.33
C SER A 68 -0.15 -1.29 21.35
N VAL A 69 0.39 -0.17 20.86
CA VAL A 69 1.84 0.05 20.76
C VAL A 69 2.41 0.63 22.06
N SER A 70 3.46 0.00 22.58
CA SER A 70 4.28 0.61 23.63
C SER A 70 5.11 1.76 23.07
N GLU A 71 5.28 2.85 23.83
CA GLU A 71 6.10 3.99 23.45
C GLU A 71 7.47 3.58 22.86
N VAL A 72 7.82 4.16 21.72
CA VAL A 72 9.05 3.89 20.98
C VAL A 72 10.03 5.05 21.20
N GLY A 73 11.31 4.74 21.43
CA GLY A 73 12.35 5.79 21.52
C GLY A 73 12.15 6.83 22.63
N GLY A 74 11.34 6.52 23.66
CA GLY A 74 11.09 7.35 24.85
C GLY A 74 10.10 8.50 24.67
N ASN A 75 9.56 8.70 23.46
CA ASN A 75 8.62 9.80 23.18
C ASN A 75 7.82 9.64 21.86
N ILE A 76 7.99 8.53 21.13
CA ILE A 76 7.24 8.28 19.89
C ILE A 76 6.04 7.41 20.23
N ASP A 77 4.85 7.99 20.08
CA ASP A 77 3.59 7.27 20.14
C ASP A 77 3.14 6.92 18.70
N LEU A 78 2.87 5.64 18.47
CA LEU A 78 2.37 5.13 17.19
C LEU A 78 0.89 4.74 17.28
N GLU A 79 0.28 4.78 18.47
CA GLU A 79 -1.08 4.32 18.69
C GLU A 79 -2.07 5.11 17.81
N GLY A 80 -2.98 4.39 17.15
CA GLY A 80 -4.02 5.02 16.34
C GLY A 80 -3.50 5.67 15.06
N SER A 81 -2.23 5.46 14.69
CA SER A 81 -1.60 6.13 13.55
C SER A 81 -1.35 5.19 12.37
N VAL A 82 -1.46 5.74 11.16
CA VAL A 82 -1.22 5.03 9.89
C VAL A 82 0.04 5.57 9.23
N PHE A 83 0.93 4.68 8.81
CA PHE A 83 2.20 5.05 8.15
C PHE A 83 2.39 4.31 6.84
N PRO A 84 3.05 4.95 5.84
CA PRO A 84 3.56 4.23 4.68
C PRO A 84 4.71 3.32 5.09
N VAL A 85 4.74 2.12 4.52
CA VAL A 85 5.74 1.09 4.73
C VAL A 85 6.91 1.32 3.78
N SER A 86 8.13 1.33 4.31
CA SER A 86 9.37 1.21 3.54
C SER A 86 10.00 -0.15 3.77
N VAL A 87 9.81 -1.09 2.86
CA VAL A 87 10.25 -2.49 3.04
C VAL A 87 11.77 -2.57 3.04
N ILE A 88 12.34 -3.25 4.04
CA ILE A 88 13.78 -3.52 4.14
C ILE A 88 14.06 -4.96 3.68
N ASN A 89 13.28 -5.93 4.18
CA ASN A 89 13.29 -7.32 3.75
C ASN A 89 11.96 -7.99 4.13
N ALA A 90 11.81 -9.30 3.91
CA ALA A 90 10.56 -10.02 4.17
C ALA A 90 10.03 -9.98 5.61
N ASN A 91 10.87 -9.60 6.58
CA ASN A 91 10.57 -9.64 8.01
C ASN A 91 10.67 -8.28 8.68
N THR A 92 11.10 -7.22 7.96
CA THR A 92 11.33 -5.90 8.54
C THR A 92 11.02 -4.79 7.55
N PHE A 93 10.49 -3.70 8.07
CA PHE A 93 10.22 -2.48 7.32
C PHE A 93 10.49 -1.26 8.20
N ALA A 94 10.56 -0.09 7.59
CA ALA A 94 10.71 1.19 8.26
C ALA A 94 9.46 2.06 8.07
N ILE A 95 9.22 2.93 9.06
CA ILE A 95 8.25 4.02 9.01
C ILE A 95 8.94 5.34 9.37
N ASN A 96 8.48 6.42 8.76
CA ASN A 96 8.92 7.77 9.10
C ASN A 96 7.88 8.42 10.01
N VAL A 97 8.33 8.84 11.19
CA VAL A 97 7.49 9.55 12.16
C VAL A 97 7.85 11.04 12.19
N ALA A 98 6.94 11.87 12.72
CA ALA A 98 7.19 13.31 12.85
C ALA A 98 8.17 13.63 13.99
N THR A 99 8.13 12.84 15.07
CA THR A 99 8.90 13.05 16.29
C THR A 99 10.25 12.32 16.22
N THR A 100 11.35 13.01 16.54
CA THR A 100 12.66 12.37 16.73
C THR A 100 12.73 11.67 18.08
N ALA A 101 13.31 10.47 18.12
CA ALA A 101 13.50 9.69 19.34
C ALA A 101 14.40 10.42 20.35
N SER A 102 13.96 10.44 21.61
CA SER A 102 14.70 10.98 22.75
C SER A 102 15.72 9.98 23.32
N VAL A 103 15.55 8.69 23.03
CA VAL A 103 16.42 7.59 23.45
C VAL A 103 16.53 6.55 22.33
N ALA A 104 17.69 5.91 22.20
CA ALA A 104 17.84 4.77 21.30
C ALA A 104 17.05 3.55 21.83
N LEU A 105 16.33 2.88 20.94
CA LEU A 105 15.61 1.64 21.22
C LEU A 105 16.08 0.56 20.24
N THR A 106 16.28 -0.68 20.71
CA THR A 106 16.72 -1.78 19.83
C THR A 106 16.00 -3.07 20.17
N SER A 107 15.16 -3.52 19.24
CA SER A 107 14.36 -4.75 19.33
C SER A 107 13.61 -4.84 20.67
N GLN A 108 12.84 -3.81 20.97
CA GLN A 108 11.98 -3.70 22.15
C GLN A 108 10.59 -3.24 21.76
N GLY A 109 9.69 -3.24 22.75
CA GLY A 109 8.31 -2.81 22.56
C GLY A 109 7.45 -3.86 21.85
N GLN A 110 6.15 -3.73 22.06
CA GLN A 110 5.13 -4.62 21.53
C GLN A 110 4.02 -3.79 20.93
N GLY A 111 3.32 -4.35 19.95
CA GLY A 111 2.33 -3.61 19.17
C GLY A 111 1.68 -4.47 18.11
N THR A 112 0.46 -4.10 17.73
CA THR A 112 -0.29 -4.75 16.67
C THR A 112 -0.21 -3.93 15.40
N CYS A 113 0.32 -4.55 14.35
CA CYS A 113 0.39 -4.01 13.01
C CYS A 113 -0.81 -4.50 12.21
N HIS A 114 -1.69 -3.60 11.81
CA HIS A 114 -2.79 -3.87 10.88
C HIS A 114 -2.37 -3.42 9.49
N PHE A 115 -2.05 -4.35 8.61
CA PHE A 115 -1.66 -4.00 7.26
C PHE A 115 -2.89 -3.81 6.38
N LEU A 116 -3.02 -2.62 5.82
CA LEU A 116 -4.12 -2.28 4.92
C LEU A 116 -4.00 -3.09 3.62
N ILE A 117 -5.09 -3.20 2.88
CA ILE A 117 -5.06 -3.79 1.54
C ILE A 117 -3.97 -3.10 0.70
N THR A 118 -3.29 -3.89 -0.14
CA THR A 118 -2.15 -3.43 -0.93
C THR A 118 -2.53 -2.25 -1.80
N THR A 119 -1.63 -1.28 -1.91
CA THR A 119 -1.77 -0.19 -2.88
C THR A 119 -1.71 -0.75 -4.29
N GLY A 120 -2.51 -0.18 -5.19
CA GLY A 120 -2.56 -0.61 -6.59
C GLY A 120 -1.92 0.40 -7.54
N THR A 121 -2.12 0.20 -8.83
CA THR A 121 -1.48 0.98 -9.89
C THR A 121 -2.18 2.33 -10.10
N GLN A 122 -1.42 3.42 -9.94
CA GLN A 122 -1.90 4.80 -10.15
C GLN A 122 -2.15 5.14 -11.63
N ASN A 123 -1.38 4.55 -12.55
CA ASN A 123 -1.44 4.84 -13.98
C ASN A 123 -1.73 3.57 -14.78
N ALA A 124 -2.62 3.68 -15.77
CA ALA A 124 -2.83 2.61 -16.74
C ALA A 124 -1.51 2.35 -17.49
N ALA A 125 -1.09 1.09 -17.54
CA ALA A 125 0.15 0.70 -18.19
C ALA A 125 -0.15 -0.11 -19.45
N THR A 126 0.57 0.17 -20.53
CA THR A 126 0.50 -0.66 -21.73
C THR A 126 1.11 -2.02 -21.43
N GLY A 127 0.41 -3.11 -21.76
CA GLY A 127 0.98 -4.45 -21.66
C GLY A 127 2.19 -4.60 -22.56
N LEU A 128 3.19 -5.34 -22.08
CA LEU A 128 4.38 -5.69 -22.84
C LEU A 128 4.43 -7.21 -22.98
N GLY A 129 5.14 -7.69 -24.00
CA GLY A 129 5.34 -9.13 -24.22
C GLY A 129 4.58 -9.70 -25.42
N TYR A 130 4.57 -11.03 -25.50
CA TYR A 130 3.92 -11.78 -26.58
C TYR A 130 2.40 -11.73 -26.44
N GLY A 131 1.70 -11.40 -27.52
CA GLY A 131 0.22 -11.32 -27.54
C GLY A 131 -0.39 -10.01 -27.03
N ALA A 132 0.42 -9.05 -26.57
CA ALA A 132 -0.05 -7.71 -26.16
C ALA A 132 -0.05 -6.67 -27.28
N GLY A 133 0.46 -7.03 -28.46
CA GLY A 133 0.57 -6.12 -29.60
C GLY A 133 -0.65 -6.20 -30.51
N SER A 134 -0.94 -5.10 -31.20
CA SER A 134 -2.08 -5.07 -32.13
C SER A 134 -1.97 -6.13 -33.22
N TYR A 135 -3.11 -6.76 -33.51
CA TYR A 135 -3.16 -7.85 -34.48
C TYR A 135 -2.82 -7.35 -35.89
N ASN A 136 -1.66 -7.77 -36.40
CA ASN A 136 -1.19 -7.38 -37.72
C ASN A 136 -1.66 -8.41 -38.78
N ALA A 137 -2.95 -8.40 -39.12
CA ALA A 137 -3.46 -9.15 -40.28
C ALA A 137 -3.12 -8.43 -41.58
N GLY A 138 -1.94 -8.69 -42.13
CA GLY A 138 -1.60 -8.28 -43.48
C GLY A 138 -0.14 -7.93 -43.65
N VAL A 139 0.53 -8.75 -44.46
CA VAL A 139 1.81 -8.51 -45.14
C VAL A 139 3.00 -8.20 -44.22
N SER A 140 4.00 -9.09 -44.22
CA SER A 140 5.32 -8.81 -43.66
C SER A 140 6.00 -7.68 -44.45
N VAL A 141 5.75 -6.43 -44.05
CA VAL A 141 6.43 -5.24 -44.57
C VAL A 141 7.66 -4.95 -43.70
N GLY A 142 8.79 -4.63 -44.33
CA GLY A 142 10.00 -4.21 -43.62
C GLY A 142 9.72 -3.02 -42.72
N GLY A 143 10.03 -3.13 -41.42
CA GLY A 143 9.73 -2.14 -40.39
C GLY A 143 8.56 -2.49 -39.46
N ALA A 144 7.79 -3.55 -39.76
CA ALA A 144 6.76 -4.08 -38.86
C ALA A 144 7.31 -5.10 -37.85
N ARG A 145 6.59 -5.31 -36.74
CA ARG A 145 6.94 -6.30 -35.70
C ARG A 145 6.91 -7.72 -36.25
N ALA A 146 7.96 -8.50 -35.98
CA ALA A 146 8.01 -9.92 -36.33
C ALA A 146 7.25 -10.78 -35.29
N TRP A 147 6.74 -11.93 -35.73
CA TRP A 147 5.98 -12.88 -34.89
C TRP A 147 6.75 -13.33 -33.63
N ASN A 148 8.08 -13.38 -33.69
CA ASN A 148 8.96 -13.76 -32.58
C ASN A 148 9.59 -12.55 -31.86
N GLN A 149 8.90 -11.41 -31.82
CA GLN A 149 9.36 -10.22 -31.11
C GLN A 149 8.31 -9.75 -30.10
N PRO A 150 8.68 -9.54 -28.82
CA PRO A 150 7.75 -9.05 -27.82
C PRO A 150 7.33 -7.60 -28.11
N THR A 151 6.11 -7.24 -27.71
CA THR A 151 5.57 -5.89 -27.81
C THR A 151 6.37 -4.92 -26.95
N SER A 152 6.77 -3.77 -27.50
CA SER A 152 7.48 -2.69 -26.79
C SER A 152 6.52 -1.54 -26.46
N THR A 153 6.93 -0.70 -25.51
CA THR A 153 6.18 0.46 -25.02
C THR A 153 5.65 1.30 -26.18
N GLY A 154 4.34 1.62 -26.13
CA GLY A 154 3.66 2.44 -27.15
C GLY A 154 3.11 1.68 -28.37
N ALA A 155 3.34 0.36 -28.49
CA ALA A 155 2.84 -0.47 -29.59
C ALA A 155 1.81 -1.55 -29.17
N SER A 156 1.35 -1.48 -27.93
CA SER A 156 0.33 -2.37 -27.35
C SER A 156 -1.05 -1.75 -27.47
N ASP A 157 -2.03 -2.54 -27.89
CA ASP A 157 -3.46 -2.19 -27.79
C ASP A 157 -4.10 -2.75 -26.51
N PHE A 158 -3.37 -3.59 -25.76
CA PHE A 158 -3.73 -3.96 -24.40
C PHE A 158 -3.27 -2.88 -23.41
N VAL A 159 -4.20 -2.42 -22.57
CA VAL A 159 -3.96 -1.45 -21.50
C VAL A 159 -4.47 -2.06 -20.19
N SER A 160 -3.60 -2.23 -19.20
CA SER A 160 -4.04 -2.55 -17.85
C SER A 160 -4.70 -1.32 -17.24
N GLN A 161 -5.86 -1.51 -16.61
CA GLN A 161 -6.59 -0.41 -15.99
C GLN A 161 -5.92 -0.01 -14.65
N ILE A 162 -6.16 1.23 -14.23
CA ILE A 162 -5.83 1.70 -12.88
C ILE A 162 -6.56 0.87 -11.82
N THR A 163 -6.14 0.97 -10.55
CA THR A 163 -6.84 0.32 -9.42
C THR A 163 -8.34 0.60 -9.47
N GLN A 164 -9.14 -0.47 -9.43
CA GLN A 164 -10.59 -0.38 -9.37
C GLN A 164 -11.08 -0.91 -8.02
N TRP A 165 -12.15 -0.28 -7.53
CA TRP A 165 -12.84 -0.70 -6.32
C TRP A 165 -14.22 -1.24 -6.73
N SER A 166 -14.45 -2.52 -6.44
CA SER A 166 -15.79 -3.09 -6.47
C SER A 166 -16.31 -3.15 -5.05
N LEU A 167 -17.45 -2.50 -4.82
CA LEU A 167 -18.20 -2.64 -3.57
C LEU A 167 -19.31 -3.65 -3.85
N ASP A 168 -19.31 -4.73 -3.08
CA ASP A 168 -20.39 -5.69 -3.12
C ASP A 168 -21.37 -5.39 -1.99
N ASN A 169 -22.65 -5.58 -2.27
CA ASN A 169 -23.74 -5.36 -1.33
C ASN A 169 -24.27 -6.69 -0.78
N TRP A 170 -23.36 -7.65 -0.56
CA TRP A 170 -23.73 -8.93 0.04
C TRP A 170 -24.06 -8.74 1.53
N GLY A 171 -25.28 -9.16 1.86
CA GLY A 171 -25.84 -9.32 3.20
C GLY A 171 -26.73 -10.54 3.21
#